data_AF-A0A176VC24-F1
#
_entry.id   AF-A0A176VC24-F1
#
_cell.length_a   1.000
_cell.length_b   1.000
_cell.length_c   1.000
_cell.angle_alpha   90.00
_cell.angle_beta   90.00
_cell.angle_gamma   90.00
#
_symmetry.space_group_name_H-M   'P 1'
#
loop_
_entity.id
_entity.type
_entity.pdbx_description
1 polymer ?
#
loop_
_entity_poly.entity_id
_entity_poly.type
_entity_poly.pdbx_seq_one_letter_code
_entity_poly.pdbx_strand_id
1 'polypeptide(L)'
;MKFGKKYSVFVETEAHRLLPECSNVEFKRFKKLLKRCPLHCAANESSSSEEALSLGVSVPDDASTTSDDECHPQQRSQSVEMHEFSCPACDAEFFPDLLKAVSSVVDYFTKSSRQLRNLHLATGPRRLLLRLKTKISPDTPNMMKVGNTLVSYGCMNALAVRKILKKYDKVHGSLNGREFKTKLQVMHAELLQSPWLIELGALAINLMAPKVPRPLCLADSTDSMHYGQAHQSFQAQQLDYWTCDFDSEKHTLSYVFPETVRLDFNLECPICLEVVFDPVALGCGHIFCRSCVCAAASVPAFQGVKAARRGDKCPICRQSGVYITAMYLDELAVMIKIRCEEYFHERKLEEREARLKEAKEYWEREAVAMMGF
;
A
#
# COMPACT_ATOMS: atom_id res chain seq x y z
N MET A 1 21.40 -8.13 11.36
CA MET A 1 21.34 -9.43 10.62
C MET A 1 21.18 -9.20 9.11
N LYS A 2 21.80 -10.03 8.23
CA LYS A 2 21.55 -9.97 6.76
C LYS A 2 20.06 -10.23 6.47
N PHE A 3 19.43 -9.40 5.63
CA PHE A 3 17.97 -9.43 5.37
C PHE A 3 17.39 -10.83 5.11
N GLY A 4 18.04 -11.66 4.30
CA GLY A 4 17.53 -13.00 3.98
C GLY A 4 17.36 -13.91 5.20
N LYS A 5 18.21 -13.76 6.23
CA LYS A 5 18.08 -14.48 7.51
C LYS A 5 16.89 -13.91 8.31
N LYS A 6 16.76 -12.58 8.39
CA LYS A 6 15.61 -11.90 9.03
C LYS A 6 14.28 -12.35 8.39
N TYR A 7 14.21 -12.40 7.06
CA TYR A 7 13.03 -12.86 6.33
C TYR A 7 12.67 -14.31 6.61
N SER A 8 13.66 -15.22 6.58
CA SER A 8 13.39 -16.64 6.82
C SER A 8 12.89 -16.89 8.24
N VAL A 9 13.55 -16.26 9.23
CA VAL A 9 13.12 -16.34 10.64
C VAL A 9 11.70 -15.83 10.78
N PHE A 10 11.39 -14.63 10.27
CA PHE A 10 10.03 -14.07 10.31
C PHE A 10 8.98 -15.03 9.75
N VAL A 11 9.23 -15.61 8.57
CA VAL A 11 8.28 -16.54 7.94
C VAL A 11 8.09 -17.80 8.79
N GLU A 12 9.19 -18.41 9.23
CA GLU A 12 9.21 -19.69 9.96
C GLU A 12 8.66 -19.57 11.40
N THR A 13 8.91 -18.46 12.09
CA THR A 13 8.60 -18.32 13.53
C THR A 13 7.38 -17.47 13.84
N GLU A 14 7.11 -16.43 13.05
CA GLU A 14 6.04 -15.46 13.33
C GLU A 14 4.87 -15.62 12.37
N ALA A 15 5.13 -15.59 11.06
CA ALA A 15 4.08 -15.63 10.05
C ALA A 15 3.30 -16.95 10.12
N HIS A 16 3.95 -18.10 10.00
CA HIS A 16 3.23 -19.39 10.02
C HIS A 16 2.50 -19.69 11.34
N ARG A 17 2.93 -19.10 12.45
CA ARG A 17 2.29 -19.28 13.76
C ARG A 17 0.94 -18.59 13.86
N LEU A 18 0.83 -17.37 13.34
CA LEU A 18 -0.38 -16.53 13.45
C LEU A 18 -1.17 -16.43 12.15
N LEU A 19 -0.55 -16.74 11.02
CA LEU A 19 -1.09 -16.71 9.67
C LEU A 19 -0.97 -18.12 9.05
N PRO A 20 -1.88 -19.04 9.41
CA PRO A 20 -1.83 -20.40 8.89
C PRO A 20 -1.95 -20.40 7.37
N GLU A 21 -1.22 -21.31 6.72
CA GLU A 21 -1.24 -21.50 5.26
C GLU A 21 -0.80 -20.25 4.46
N CYS A 22 -0.10 -19.30 5.09
CA CYS A 22 0.37 -18.12 4.38
C CYS A 22 1.38 -18.49 3.28
N SER A 23 1.14 -17.99 2.07
CA SER A 23 2.12 -18.05 0.98
C SER A 23 3.32 -17.14 1.28
N ASN A 24 4.47 -17.36 0.67
CA ASN A 24 5.60 -16.45 0.77
C ASN A 24 6.34 -16.40 -0.57
N VAL A 25 7.17 -15.37 -0.78
CA VAL A 25 7.87 -15.15 -2.06
C VAL A 25 9.03 -16.13 -2.26
N GLU A 26 9.32 -17.02 -1.30
CA GLU A 26 10.42 -18.00 -1.40
C GLU A 26 11.79 -17.34 -1.70
N PHE A 27 12.13 -16.28 -0.97
CA PHE A 27 13.32 -15.44 -1.20
C PHE A 27 14.63 -16.22 -1.45
N LYS A 28 14.84 -17.35 -0.75
CA LYS A 28 16.01 -18.22 -0.94
C LYS A 28 16.02 -18.90 -2.33
N ARG A 29 14.87 -19.34 -2.84
CA ARG A 29 14.72 -20.00 -4.15
C ARG A 29 15.06 -19.05 -5.29
N PHE A 30 14.44 -17.86 -5.34
CA PHE A 30 14.75 -16.87 -6.37
C PHE A 30 16.21 -16.44 -6.36
N LYS A 31 16.82 -16.33 -5.16
CA LYS A 31 18.24 -16.00 -5.07
C LYS A 31 19.15 -17.08 -5.68
N LYS A 32 18.74 -18.36 -5.64
CA LYS A 32 19.42 -19.50 -6.29
C LYS A 32 19.20 -19.51 -7.80
N LEU A 33 17.98 -19.23 -8.27
CA LEU A 33 17.68 -19.12 -9.71
C LEU A 33 18.59 -18.08 -10.39
N LEU A 34 18.74 -16.92 -9.75
CA LEU A 34 19.62 -15.85 -10.21
C LEU A 34 21.11 -16.21 -10.29
N LYS A 35 21.56 -17.34 -9.70
CA LYS A 35 22.96 -17.78 -9.80
C LYS A 35 23.21 -18.71 -11.00
N ARG A 36 22.15 -19.15 -11.68
CA ARG A 36 22.22 -20.09 -12.81
C ARG A 36 22.35 -19.39 -14.16
N CYS A 37 22.38 -18.05 -14.18
CA CYS A 37 22.49 -17.29 -15.41
C CYS A 37 23.86 -17.51 -16.06
N PRO A 38 23.93 -18.00 -17.32
CA PRO A 38 25.19 -18.25 -18.02
C PRO A 38 26.05 -16.98 -18.18
N LEU A 39 25.44 -15.81 -18.35
CA LEU A 39 26.13 -14.52 -18.46
C LEU A 39 26.88 -14.16 -17.16
N HIS A 40 26.31 -14.52 -16.00
CA HIS A 40 26.95 -14.36 -14.69
C HIS A 40 28.02 -15.43 -14.43
N CYS A 41 27.93 -16.60 -15.06
CA CYS A 41 28.99 -17.62 -15.01
C CYS A 41 30.21 -17.20 -15.84
N ALA A 42 30.00 -16.64 -17.04
CA ALA A 42 31.08 -16.16 -17.91
C ALA A 42 31.87 -14.99 -17.29
N ALA A 43 31.18 -14.03 -16.65
CA ALA A 43 31.82 -12.87 -16.01
C ALA A 43 32.63 -13.20 -14.74
N ASN A 44 32.38 -14.35 -14.11
CA ASN A 44 33.11 -14.80 -12.92
C ASN A 44 34.30 -15.72 -13.24
N GLU A 45 34.37 -16.29 -14.44
CA GLU A 45 35.54 -17.05 -14.92
C GLU A 45 36.63 -16.12 -15.50
N SER A 46 36.25 -14.92 -15.95
CA SER A 46 37.20 -13.91 -16.45
C SER A 46 37.92 -13.13 -15.34
N SER A 47 37.57 -13.29 -14.07
CA SER A 47 38.21 -12.56 -12.95
C SER A 47 39.28 -13.38 -12.19
N SER A 48 39.67 -14.55 -12.69
CA SER A 48 40.70 -15.40 -12.07
C SER A 48 41.99 -15.54 -12.88
N SER A 49 42.25 -14.64 -13.84
CA SER A 49 43.45 -14.72 -14.68
C SER A 49 44.09 -13.37 -15.03
N GLU A 50 44.23 -12.45 -14.07
CA GLU A 50 45.17 -11.32 -14.22
C GLU A 50 45.90 -11.01 -12.90
N GLU A 51 46.84 -11.89 -12.53
CA GLU A 51 48.03 -11.48 -11.79
C GLU A 51 49.23 -11.69 -12.71
N ALA A 52 49.71 -10.60 -13.31
CA ALA A 52 51.12 -10.29 -13.54
C ALA A 52 51.21 -9.16 -14.57
N LEU A 53 51.49 -7.95 -14.10
CA LEU A 53 52.60 -7.11 -14.57
C LEU A 53 52.56 -5.77 -13.82
N SER A 54 53.47 -5.65 -12.86
CA SER A 54 53.83 -4.42 -12.18
C SER A 54 54.78 -3.60 -13.05
N LEU A 55 54.61 -2.28 -13.04
CA LEU A 55 55.57 -1.17 -13.24
C LEU A 55 54.68 0.09 -13.19
N GLY A 56 54.61 0.87 -12.12
CA GLY A 56 55.69 1.55 -11.44
C GLY A 56 55.67 3.03 -11.85
N VAL A 57 55.80 3.92 -10.86
CA VAL A 57 56.23 5.34 -10.96
C VAL A 57 55.13 6.43 -10.83
N SER A 58 55.03 6.89 -9.57
CA SER A 58 54.91 8.25 -9.03
C SER A 58 53.90 9.30 -9.56
N VAL A 59 53.09 9.77 -8.60
CA VAL A 59 52.45 11.09 -8.53
C VAL A 59 53.49 12.16 -8.17
N PRO A 60 53.34 13.40 -8.67
CA PRO A 60 53.20 14.51 -7.74
C PRO A 60 52.05 15.48 -8.08
N ASP A 61 51.62 16.16 -7.02
CA ASP A 61 50.63 17.25 -6.93
C ASP A 61 51.00 18.50 -7.75
N ASP A 62 50.01 19.26 -8.23
CA ASP A 62 49.64 20.62 -7.75
C ASP A 62 48.87 21.50 -8.77
N ALA A 63 47.93 22.26 -8.21
CA ALA A 63 47.56 23.66 -8.49
C ALA A 63 47.07 24.17 -9.89
N SER A 64 45.78 24.55 -9.91
CA SER A 64 45.21 25.86 -10.33
C SER A 64 45.46 26.52 -11.70
N THR A 65 44.32 26.85 -12.35
CA THR A 65 43.96 28.08 -13.09
C THR A 65 44.42 28.40 -14.53
N THR A 66 43.39 28.70 -15.35
CA THR A 66 43.21 29.73 -16.41
C THR A 66 43.60 29.50 -17.88
N SER A 67 42.66 30.03 -18.71
CA SER A 67 42.70 30.58 -20.08
C SER A 67 42.71 29.66 -21.32
N ASP A 68 41.56 29.68 -22.01
CA ASP A 68 41.32 29.99 -23.43
C ASP A 68 42.37 29.63 -24.50
N ASP A 69 41.98 28.78 -25.46
CA ASP A 69 42.07 29.09 -26.91
C ASP A 69 41.30 28.06 -27.78
N GLU A 70 40.64 28.56 -28.82
CA GLU A 70 39.85 27.83 -29.82
C GLU A 70 40.72 27.07 -30.83
N CYS A 71 40.30 25.84 -31.24
CA CYS A 71 40.33 25.39 -32.64
C CYS A 71 39.57 24.06 -32.86
N HIS A 72 38.52 24.07 -33.67
CA HIS A 72 37.91 22.89 -34.34
C HIS A 72 38.76 22.45 -35.56
N PRO A 73 38.46 21.37 -36.33
CA PRO A 73 37.63 20.16 -36.10
C PRO A 73 38.32 18.85 -36.57
N GLN A 74 37.89 17.66 -36.12
CA GLN A 74 37.72 16.45 -36.97
C GLN A 74 37.20 15.22 -36.19
N GLN A 75 36.01 14.77 -36.60
CA GLN A 75 35.57 13.37 -36.75
C GLN A 75 36.04 12.33 -35.73
N ARG A 76 35.11 11.84 -34.89
CA ARG A 76 34.54 10.47 -35.01
C ARG A 76 33.36 10.32 -34.04
N SER A 77 32.15 10.40 -34.57
CA SER A 77 30.95 9.94 -33.89
C SER A 77 31.02 8.42 -33.75
N GLN A 78 31.54 7.91 -32.63
CA GLN A 78 31.22 6.57 -32.17
C GLN A 78 30.06 6.72 -31.19
N SER A 79 28.85 6.56 -31.73
CA SER A 79 27.71 6.14 -30.94
C SER A 79 28.10 4.85 -30.23
N VAL A 80 28.38 4.95 -28.94
CA VAL A 80 28.43 3.78 -28.07
C VAL A 80 27.00 3.24 -28.04
N GLU A 81 26.71 2.28 -28.91
CA GLU A 81 25.54 1.43 -28.75
C GLU A 81 25.69 0.74 -27.40
N MET A 82 24.99 1.28 -26.41
CA MET A 82 24.80 0.61 -25.14
C MET A 82 24.07 -0.68 -25.44
N HIS A 83 24.81 -1.79 -25.54
CA HIS A 83 24.24 -3.11 -25.58
C HIS A 83 23.32 -3.27 -24.36
N GLU A 84 22.03 -3.27 -24.62
CA GLU A 84 21.00 -3.63 -23.67
C GLU A 84 21.21 -5.11 -23.33
N PHE A 85 21.93 -5.38 -22.24
CA PHE A 85 22.19 -6.73 -21.75
C PHE A 85 20.89 -7.35 -21.19
N SER A 86 19.99 -7.74 -22.10
CA SER A 86 18.82 -8.55 -21.77
C SER A 86 19.17 -10.04 -21.88
N CYS A 87 18.55 -10.88 -21.05
CA CYS A 87 18.71 -12.32 -21.11
C CYS A 87 17.33 -12.97 -21.28
N PRO A 88 16.85 -13.10 -22.53
CA PRO A 88 15.48 -13.51 -22.80
C PRO A 88 15.11 -14.87 -22.17
N ALA A 89 16.06 -15.80 -22.09
CA ALA A 89 15.86 -17.10 -21.43
C ALA A 89 15.60 -16.94 -19.92
N CYS A 90 16.39 -16.11 -19.23
CA CYS A 90 16.15 -15.82 -17.81
C CYS A 90 14.86 -15.00 -17.63
N ASP A 91 14.56 -14.04 -18.50
CA ASP A 91 13.34 -13.25 -18.44
C ASP A 91 12.09 -14.14 -18.53
N ALA A 92 12.09 -15.09 -19.47
CA ALA A 92 10.97 -16.00 -19.75
C ALA A 92 10.66 -16.97 -18.59
N GLU A 93 11.67 -17.39 -17.82
CA GLU A 93 11.45 -18.25 -16.65
C GLU A 93 11.22 -17.45 -15.36
N PHE A 94 12.01 -16.41 -15.14
CA PHE A 94 12.10 -15.74 -13.85
C PHE A 94 10.86 -14.90 -13.52
N PHE A 95 10.42 -14.04 -14.46
CA PHE A 95 9.35 -13.09 -14.18
C PHE A 95 7.98 -13.74 -14.05
N PRO A 96 7.59 -14.74 -14.87
CA PRO A 96 6.33 -15.46 -14.66
C PRO A 96 6.29 -16.23 -13.32
N ASP A 97 7.39 -16.87 -12.93
CA ASP A 97 7.49 -17.59 -11.65
C ASP A 97 7.41 -16.61 -10.47
N LEU A 98 8.10 -15.46 -10.56
CA LEU A 98 8.01 -14.41 -9.55
C LEU A 98 6.61 -13.81 -9.48
N LEU A 99 5.95 -13.57 -10.63
CA LEU A 99 4.58 -13.05 -10.66
C LEU A 99 3.61 -13.99 -9.96
N LYS A 100 3.74 -15.30 -10.18
CA LYS A 100 2.93 -16.33 -9.51
C LYS A 100 3.13 -16.27 -8.00
N ALA A 101 4.38 -16.23 -7.54
CA ALA A 101 4.70 -16.14 -6.11
C ALA A 101 4.15 -14.84 -5.48
N VAL A 102 4.30 -13.70 -6.14
CA VAL A 102 3.78 -12.41 -5.68
C VAL A 102 2.25 -12.42 -5.62
N SER A 103 1.59 -12.94 -6.65
CA SER A 103 0.12 -13.00 -6.72
C SER A 103 -0.45 -13.82 -5.56
N SER A 104 0.11 -15.00 -5.27
CA SER A 104 -0.32 -15.81 -4.12
C SER A 104 -0.19 -15.08 -2.79
N VAL A 105 0.87 -14.29 -2.60
CA VAL A 105 1.07 -13.47 -1.40
C VAL A 105 0.06 -12.33 -1.32
N VAL A 106 -0.20 -11.64 -2.43
CA VAL A 106 -1.19 -10.54 -2.52
C VAL A 106 -2.60 -11.05 -2.25
N ASP A 107 -2.97 -12.18 -2.83
CA ASP A 107 -4.27 -12.82 -2.61
C ASP A 107 -4.45 -13.23 -1.16
N TYR A 108 -3.43 -13.86 -0.57
CA TYR A 108 -3.46 -14.23 0.84
C TYR A 108 -3.59 -12.99 1.75
N PHE A 109 -2.75 -11.98 1.54
CA PHE A 109 -2.79 -10.73 2.30
C PHE A 109 -4.17 -10.08 2.21
N THR A 110 -4.70 -9.92 1.01
CA THR A 110 -6.02 -9.32 0.76
C THR A 110 -7.14 -10.11 1.44
N LYS A 111 -7.15 -11.44 1.29
CA LYS A 111 -8.16 -12.32 1.88
C LYS A 111 -8.13 -12.26 3.40
N SER A 112 -6.95 -12.36 4.00
CA SER A 112 -6.77 -12.35 5.45
C SER A 112 -7.11 -11.00 6.07
N SER A 113 -6.68 -9.90 5.45
CA SER A 113 -7.03 -8.54 5.89
C SER A 113 -8.55 -8.30 5.83
N ARG A 114 -9.20 -8.74 4.76
CA ARG A 114 -10.67 -8.67 4.63
C ARG A 114 -11.39 -9.49 5.69
N GLN A 115 -10.91 -10.70 5.99
CA GLN A 115 -11.49 -11.54 7.04
C GLN A 115 -11.39 -10.87 8.41
N LEU A 116 -10.22 -10.32 8.75
CA LEU A 116 -9.98 -9.64 10.01
C LEU A 116 -10.88 -8.41 10.18
N ARG A 117 -10.94 -7.56 9.15
CA ARG A 117 -11.86 -6.40 9.12
C ARG A 117 -13.31 -6.82 9.30
N ASN A 118 -13.77 -7.80 8.51
CA ASN A 118 -15.15 -8.27 8.59
C ASN A 118 -15.48 -8.81 9.98
N LEU A 119 -14.52 -9.45 10.66
CA LEU A 119 -14.69 -9.93 12.02
C LEU A 119 -14.83 -8.77 13.02
N HIS A 120 -14.06 -7.68 12.84
CA HIS A 120 -14.10 -6.51 13.71
C HIS A 120 -15.43 -5.75 13.60
N LEU A 121 -15.84 -5.47 12.37
CA LEU A 121 -17.03 -4.68 12.08
C LEU A 121 -18.34 -5.47 12.22
N ALA A 122 -18.28 -6.80 12.36
CA ALA A 122 -19.48 -7.62 12.44
C ALA A 122 -20.29 -7.36 13.73
N THR A 123 -21.57 -7.09 13.54
CA THR A 123 -22.58 -6.95 14.59
C THR A 123 -23.64 -8.07 14.49
N GLY A 124 -24.34 -8.32 15.59
CA GLY A 124 -25.49 -9.24 15.64
C GLY A 124 -25.21 -10.65 15.07
N PRO A 125 -26.12 -11.22 14.25
CA PRO A 125 -26.02 -12.60 13.76
C PRO A 125 -24.86 -12.83 12.80
N ARG A 126 -24.43 -11.80 12.05
CA ARG A 126 -23.25 -11.87 11.17
C ARG A 126 -21.98 -12.18 11.97
N ARG A 127 -21.86 -11.65 13.18
CA ARG A 127 -20.74 -11.91 14.09
C ARG A 127 -20.68 -13.38 14.49
N LEU A 128 -21.83 -13.99 14.79
CA LEU A 128 -21.91 -15.41 15.12
C LEU A 128 -21.50 -16.29 13.94
N LEU A 129 -22.02 -16.00 12.75
CA LEU A 129 -21.66 -16.74 11.53
C LEU A 129 -20.17 -16.64 11.20
N LEU A 130 -19.56 -15.46 11.37
CA LEU A 130 -18.13 -15.28 11.11
C LEU A 130 -17.27 -16.02 12.13
N ARG A 131 -17.65 -16.02 13.42
CA ARG A 131 -16.96 -16.81 14.46
C ARG A 131 -16.89 -18.29 14.13
N LEU A 132 -17.93 -18.85 13.48
CA LEU A 132 -17.95 -20.25 13.06
C LEU A 132 -17.10 -20.51 11.80
N LYS A 133 -16.89 -19.49 10.96
CA LYS A 133 -16.18 -19.62 9.67
C LYS A 133 -14.70 -19.23 9.74
N THR A 134 -14.28 -18.41 10.70
CA THR A 134 -12.91 -17.89 10.78
C THR A 134 -12.09 -18.63 11.84
N LYS A 135 -10.85 -19.01 11.52
CA LYS A 135 -9.86 -19.51 12.50
C LYS A 135 -9.32 -18.41 13.43
N ILE A 136 -9.67 -17.14 13.19
CA ILE A 136 -9.23 -15.98 13.98
C ILE A 136 -10.19 -15.82 15.16
N SER A 137 -9.64 -15.85 16.38
CA SER A 137 -10.42 -15.55 17.58
C SER A 137 -10.87 -14.07 17.60
N PRO A 138 -12.14 -13.78 17.95
CA PRO A 138 -12.74 -12.45 17.89
C PRO A 138 -12.39 -11.54 19.08
N ASP A 139 -11.48 -11.94 19.96
CA ASP A 139 -11.01 -11.10 21.06
C ASP A 139 -10.03 -10.03 20.56
N THR A 140 -10.13 -8.84 21.14
CA THR A 140 -9.32 -7.67 20.76
C THR A 140 -7.81 -7.97 20.74
N PRO A 141 -7.20 -8.61 21.77
CA PRO A 141 -5.77 -8.92 21.75
C PRO A 141 -5.35 -9.83 20.59
N ASN A 142 -6.12 -10.88 20.29
CA ASN A 142 -5.80 -11.79 19.18
C ASN A 142 -5.94 -11.10 17.82
N MET A 143 -7.01 -10.34 17.62
CA MET A 143 -7.22 -9.59 16.38
C MET A 143 -6.09 -8.60 16.11
N MET A 144 -5.65 -7.90 17.16
CA MET A 144 -4.53 -6.96 17.09
C MET A 144 -3.21 -7.67 16.76
N LYS A 145 -2.92 -8.82 17.38
CA LYS A 145 -1.74 -9.63 17.05
C LYS A 145 -1.75 -10.11 15.60
N VAL A 146 -2.89 -10.62 15.13
CA VAL A 146 -3.05 -11.07 13.72
C VAL A 146 -2.90 -9.88 12.77
N GLY A 147 -3.52 -8.74 13.06
CA GLY A 147 -3.41 -7.52 12.26
C GLY A 147 -1.97 -7.03 12.13
N ASN A 148 -1.25 -6.89 13.25
CA ASN A 148 0.16 -6.47 13.25
C ASN A 148 1.06 -7.47 12.50
N THR A 149 0.76 -8.77 12.60
CA THR A 149 1.49 -9.80 11.85
C THR A 149 1.20 -9.72 10.35
N LEU A 150 -0.03 -9.40 9.94
CA LEU A 150 -0.38 -9.16 8.53
C LEU A 150 0.36 -7.95 7.95
N VAL A 151 0.45 -6.85 8.71
CA VAL A 151 1.20 -5.65 8.28
C VAL A 151 2.68 -6.00 8.11
N SER A 152 3.27 -6.66 9.10
CA SER A 152 4.67 -7.15 9.03
C SER A 152 4.88 -8.09 7.86
N TYR A 153 3.92 -8.99 7.60
CA TYR A 153 3.94 -9.92 6.48
C TYR A 153 3.93 -9.19 5.13
N GLY A 154 3.04 -8.19 4.96
CA GLY A 154 3.00 -7.36 3.76
C GLY A 154 4.32 -6.64 3.52
N CYS A 155 4.87 -6.00 4.56
CA CYS A 155 6.14 -5.29 4.50
C CYS A 155 7.32 -6.21 4.14
N MET A 156 7.46 -7.33 4.84
CA MET A 156 8.56 -8.27 4.64
C MET A 156 8.55 -8.89 3.24
N ASN A 157 7.38 -9.26 2.71
CA ASN A 157 7.26 -9.78 1.35
C ASN A 157 7.55 -8.71 0.29
N ALA A 158 7.05 -7.48 0.47
CA ALA A 158 7.36 -6.40 -0.45
C ALA A 158 8.86 -6.07 -0.51
N LEU A 159 9.53 -6.04 0.65
CA LEU A 159 10.98 -5.85 0.73
C LEU A 159 11.73 -7.01 0.08
N ALA A 160 11.25 -8.24 0.24
CA ALA A 160 11.83 -9.41 -0.42
C ALA A 160 11.75 -9.28 -1.94
N VAL A 161 10.59 -8.95 -2.50
CA VAL A 161 10.40 -8.71 -3.94
C VAL A 161 11.32 -7.60 -4.45
N ARG A 162 11.34 -6.44 -3.77
CA ARG A 162 12.23 -5.31 -4.13
C ARG A 162 13.70 -5.73 -4.16
N LYS A 163 14.16 -6.53 -3.19
CA LYS A 163 15.55 -7.03 -3.14
C LYS A 163 15.84 -8.10 -4.18
N ILE A 164 14.86 -8.94 -4.52
CA ILE A 164 14.96 -9.94 -5.60
C ILE A 164 15.12 -9.23 -6.95
N LEU A 165 14.27 -8.25 -7.25
CA LEU A 165 14.31 -7.46 -8.49
C LEU A 165 15.61 -6.67 -8.62
N LYS A 166 16.04 -5.98 -7.56
CA LYS A 166 17.36 -5.30 -7.55
C LYS A 166 18.52 -6.27 -7.80
N LYS A 167 18.41 -7.51 -7.32
CA LYS A 167 19.43 -8.53 -7.57
C LYS A 167 19.36 -9.04 -9.01
N TYR A 168 18.19 -9.11 -9.61
CA TYR A 168 18.01 -9.45 -11.02
C TYR A 168 18.78 -8.46 -11.90
N ASP A 169 18.49 -7.17 -11.74
CA ASP A 169 19.15 -6.08 -12.49
C ASP A 169 20.67 -6.13 -12.31
N LYS A 170 21.14 -6.34 -11.06
CA LYS A 170 22.58 -6.45 -10.78
C LYS A 170 23.26 -7.65 -11.45
N VAL A 171 22.56 -8.78 -11.55
CA VAL A 171 23.10 -10.02 -12.14
C VAL A 171 23.17 -9.92 -13.67
N HIS A 172 22.19 -9.26 -14.29
CA HIS A 172 22.05 -9.21 -15.74
C HIS A 172 22.55 -7.89 -16.35
N GLY A 173 22.87 -6.87 -15.55
CA GLY A 173 23.21 -5.55 -16.06
C GLY A 173 22.03 -4.86 -16.77
N SER A 174 20.79 -5.19 -16.40
CA SER A 174 19.57 -4.76 -17.09
C SER A 174 18.64 -3.88 -16.24
N LEU A 175 17.57 -3.37 -16.86
CA LEU A 175 16.50 -2.61 -16.19
C LEU A 175 15.20 -3.42 -16.03
N ASN A 176 15.17 -4.67 -16.47
CA ASN A 176 13.94 -5.49 -16.54
C ASN A 176 13.29 -5.71 -15.16
N GLY A 177 14.09 -5.82 -14.10
CA GLY A 177 13.58 -5.94 -12.73
C GLY A 177 12.87 -4.67 -12.26
N ARG A 178 13.35 -3.49 -12.68
CA ARG A 178 12.66 -2.20 -12.44
C ARG A 178 11.37 -2.11 -13.23
N GLU A 179 11.38 -2.46 -14.50
CA GLU A 179 10.18 -2.46 -15.35
C GLU A 179 9.11 -3.43 -14.81
N PHE A 180 9.54 -4.61 -14.38
CA PHE A 180 8.65 -5.58 -13.74
C PHE A 180 8.07 -5.03 -12.43
N LYS A 181 8.84 -4.27 -11.64
CA LYS A 181 8.30 -3.57 -10.46
C LYS A 181 7.18 -2.59 -10.84
N THR A 182 7.38 -1.79 -11.89
CA THR A 182 6.35 -0.87 -12.42
C THR A 182 5.12 -1.65 -12.88
N LYS A 183 5.31 -2.81 -13.54
CA LYS A 183 4.22 -3.70 -13.93
C LYS A 183 3.42 -4.19 -12.71
N LEU A 184 4.08 -4.57 -11.62
CA LEU A 184 3.40 -4.96 -10.38
C LEU A 184 2.57 -3.81 -9.78
N GLN A 185 3.01 -2.55 -9.89
CA GLN A 185 2.23 -1.39 -9.43
C GLN A 185 0.93 -1.23 -10.22
N VAL A 186 1.04 -1.30 -11.55
CA VAL A 186 -0.12 -1.20 -12.46
C VAL A 186 -1.11 -2.35 -12.23
N MET A 187 -0.58 -3.55 -11.94
CA MET A 187 -1.39 -4.74 -11.60
C MET A 187 -1.91 -4.75 -10.16
N HIS A 188 -1.61 -3.72 -9.36
CA HIS A 188 -2.02 -3.61 -7.94
C HIS A 188 -1.49 -4.74 -7.06
N ALA A 189 -0.30 -5.24 -7.42
CA ALA A 189 0.41 -6.31 -6.71
C ALA A 189 1.57 -5.80 -5.84
N GLU A 190 1.87 -4.48 -5.85
CA GLU A 190 2.82 -3.91 -4.88
C GLU A 190 2.16 -3.74 -3.50
N LEU A 191 2.41 -4.69 -2.60
CA LEU A 191 1.82 -4.75 -1.25
C LEU A 191 1.95 -3.46 -0.43
N LEU A 192 3.05 -2.71 -0.56
CA LEU A 192 3.25 -1.47 0.19
C LEU A 192 2.36 -0.31 -0.26
N GLN A 193 1.72 -0.44 -1.42
CA GLN A 193 0.70 0.50 -1.91
C GLN A 193 -0.71 -0.05 -1.71
N SER A 194 -0.87 -1.18 -1.03
CA SER A 194 -2.17 -1.80 -0.82
C SER A 194 -3.01 -0.97 0.16
N PRO A 195 -4.27 -0.60 -0.19
CA PRO A 195 -5.18 0.07 0.74
C PRO A 195 -5.50 -0.76 1.99
N TRP A 196 -5.28 -2.08 1.93
CA TRP A 196 -5.40 -2.95 3.10
C TRP A 196 -4.43 -2.60 4.22
N LEU A 197 -3.27 -1.99 3.93
CA LEU A 197 -2.37 -1.50 4.98
C LEU A 197 -3.00 -0.37 5.78
N ILE A 198 -3.75 0.52 5.12
CA ILE A 198 -4.45 1.63 5.74
C ILE A 198 -5.60 1.11 6.60
N GLU A 199 -6.39 0.15 6.07
CA GLU A 199 -7.44 -0.52 6.84
C GLU A 199 -6.90 -1.27 8.06
N LEU A 200 -5.77 -1.96 7.94
CA LEU A 200 -5.14 -2.64 9.07
C LEU A 200 -4.59 -1.66 10.12
N GLY A 201 -4.04 -0.52 9.69
CA GLY A 201 -3.60 0.53 10.60
C GLY A 201 -4.77 1.19 11.33
N ALA A 202 -5.84 1.51 10.62
CA ALA A 202 -7.06 2.03 11.21
C ALA A 202 -7.70 1.02 12.19
N LEU A 203 -7.75 -0.26 11.82
CA LEU A 203 -8.20 -1.34 12.72
C LEU A 203 -7.36 -1.41 13.99
N ALA A 204 -6.03 -1.30 13.89
CA ALA A 204 -5.16 -1.31 15.05
C ALA A 204 -5.50 -0.15 16.00
N ILE A 205 -5.62 1.08 15.47
CA ILE A 205 -5.98 2.26 16.26
C ILE A 205 -7.38 2.14 16.87
N ASN A 206 -8.35 1.63 16.11
CA ASN A 206 -9.72 1.39 16.59
C ASN A 206 -9.77 0.38 17.74
N LEU A 207 -8.94 -0.68 17.68
CA LEU A 207 -8.83 -1.68 18.75
C LEU A 207 -8.08 -1.17 19.99
N MET A 208 -7.23 -0.13 19.84
CA MET A 208 -6.48 0.51 20.92
C MET A 208 -7.26 1.60 21.63
N ALA A 209 -8.25 2.20 20.98
CA ALA A 209 -9.10 3.20 21.61
C ALA A 209 -9.72 2.57 22.88
N PRO A 210 -9.66 3.26 24.05
CA PRO A 210 -10.43 2.80 25.20
C PRO A 210 -11.86 2.64 24.69
N LYS A 211 -12.50 1.52 25.04
CA LYS A 211 -13.90 1.29 24.71
C LYS A 211 -14.71 2.37 25.43
N VAL A 212 -14.82 3.56 24.85
CA VAL A 212 -15.87 4.49 25.19
C VAL A 212 -17.15 3.68 24.97
N PRO A 213 -18.01 3.53 26.00
CA PRO A 213 -19.26 2.83 25.83
C PRO A 213 -19.96 3.43 24.60
N ARG A 214 -20.33 2.58 23.63
CA ARG A 214 -21.14 3.02 22.50
C ARG A 214 -22.32 3.83 23.05
N PRO A 215 -22.55 5.07 22.60
CA PRO A 215 -23.89 5.60 22.62
C PRO A 215 -24.67 4.76 21.61
N LEU A 216 -25.41 3.78 22.12
CA LEU A 216 -26.63 3.36 21.45
C LEU A 216 -27.45 4.63 21.29
N CYS A 217 -27.90 4.86 20.06
CA CYS A 217 -28.54 6.08 19.61
C CYS A 217 -29.66 6.57 20.56
N LEU A 218 -29.74 7.89 20.71
CA LEU A 218 -30.92 8.69 21.05
C LEU A 218 -31.65 8.36 22.35
N ALA A 219 -31.33 9.12 23.39
CA ALA A 219 -32.32 9.63 24.32
C ALA A 219 -31.94 11.08 24.67
N ASP A 220 -32.89 11.99 24.46
CA ASP A 220 -32.83 13.39 24.88
C ASP A 220 -32.50 13.49 26.37
N SER A 221 -31.50 14.31 26.72
CA SER A 221 -31.60 15.27 27.82
C SER A 221 -30.27 15.99 27.98
N THR A 222 -30.38 17.31 28.07
CA THR A 222 -29.38 18.28 28.49
C THR A 222 -28.61 17.81 29.73
N ASP A 223 -27.29 17.65 29.63
CA ASP A 223 -26.40 18.11 30.70
C ASP A 223 -24.96 18.26 30.21
N SER A 224 -24.39 19.44 30.47
CA SER A 224 -22.98 19.72 30.22
C SER A 224 -22.15 19.07 31.33
N MET A 225 -21.25 18.14 31.03
CA MET A 225 -20.20 17.77 31.97
C MET A 225 -18.87 17.45 31.29
N HIS A 226 -17.82 18.00 31.89
CA HIS A 226 -16.43 18.05 31.45
C HIS A 226 -15.84 16.69 31.07
N TYR A 227 -15.17 16.63 29.91
CA TYR A 227 -14.29 15.52 29.56
C TYR A 227 -12.99 15.62 30.35
N GLY A 228 -12.97 14.92 31.48
CA GLY A 228 -11.78 14.67 32.28
C GLY A 228 -10.80 13.73 31.56
N GLN A 229 -9.57 14.17 31.50
CA GLN A 229 -8.36 13.49 31.05
C GLN A 229 -8.23 12.09 31.70
N ALA A 230 -8.45 11.02 30.92
CA ALA A 230 -8.20 9.64 31.36
C ALA A 230 -7.08 9.01 30.53
N HIS A 231 -5.86 9.46 30.82
CA HIS A 231 -4.63 8.75 30.48
C HIS A 231 -4.56 7.51 31.38
N GLN A 232 -4.98 6.34 30.89
CA GLN A 232 -4.74 5.07 31.58
C GLN A 232 -3.92 4.11 30.72
N SER A 233 -2.67 4.01 31.15
CA SER A 233 -1.67 3.01 30.81
C SER A 233 -2.22 1.59 30.96
N PHE A 234 -2.49 0.93 29.84
CA PHE A 234 -2.59 -0.52 29.78
C PHE A 234 -1.64 -1.04 28.69
N GLN A 235 -0.49 -1.53 29.14
CA GLN A 235 0.43 -2.42 28.42
C GLN A 235 0.95 -1.92 27.04
N ALA A 236 1.58 -0.76 27.06
CA ALA A 236 2.30 -0.13 25.95
C ALA A 236 3.68 -0.77 25.65
N GLN A 237 3.73 -2.07 25.31
CA GLN A 237 5.00 -2.71 24.93
C GLN A 237 4.97 -3.48 23.61
N GLN A 238 3.87 -3.43 22.84
CA GLN A 238 3.78 -4.17 21.57
C GLN A 238 3.09 -3.41 20.42
N LEU A 239 2.85 -2.11 20.57
CA LEU A 239 2.09 -1.28 19.62
C LEU A 239 2.75 0.06 19.27
N ASP A 240 4.06 0.20 19.46
CA ASP A 240 4.86 1.39 19.11
C ASP A 240 4.97 1.67 17.58
N TYR A 241 4.17 1.00 16.76
CA TYR A 241 4.37 0.99 15.31
C TYR A 241 3.34 1.79 14.54
N TRP A 242 2.14 2.04 15.07
CA TRP A 242 1.10 2.82 14.38
C TRP A 242 0.83 4.12 15.11
N THR A 243 0.83 5.23 14.36
CA THR A 243 0.44 6.55 14.86
C THR A 243 -0.51 7.21 13.87
N CYS A 244 -1.41 8.04 14.37
CA CYS A 244 -2.22 8.94 13.55
C CYS A 244 -2.09 10.36 14.08
N ASP A 245 -2.07 11.32 13.17
CA ASP A 245 -2.05 12.74 13.48
C ASP A 245 -3.15 13.42 12.65
N PHE A 246 -4.07 14.08 13.35
CA PHE A 246 -5.14 14.91 12.78
C PHE A 246 -5.08 16.34 13.31
N ASP A 247 -4.13 16.65 14.20
CA ASP A 247 -4.01 17.96 14.85
C ASP A 247 -3.02 18.85 14.10
N SER A 248 -2.14 18.26 13.27
CA SER A 248 -1.24 19.00 12.40
C SER A 248 -1.86 19.31 11.03
N GLU A 249 -1.22 20.20 10.27
CA GLU A 249 -1.58 20.53 8.88
C GLU A 249 -1.55 19.32 7.93
N LYS A 250 -1.08 18.14 8.37
CA LYS A 250 -0.98 16.93 7.56
C LYS A 250 -1.68 15.78 8.26
N HIS A 251 -2.91 15.51 7.84
CA HIS A 251 -3.70 14.41 8.36
C HIS A 251 -3.09 13.08 7.91
N THR A 252 -2.38 12.37 8.80
CA THR A 252 -1.55 11.22 8.42
C THR A 252 -1.79 9.99 9.29
N LEU A 253 -1.72 8.83 8.66
CA LEU A 253 -1.58 7.53 9.32
C LEU A 253 -0.17 7.01 9.02
N SER A 254 0.62 6.78 10.06
CA SER A 254 2.01 6.37 9.93
C SER A 254 2.23 4.97 10.51
N TYR A 255 3.03 4.17 9.82
CA TYR A 255 3.55 2.89 10.29
C TYR A 255 5.06 2.88 10.31
N VAL A 256 5.64 2.52 11.45
CA VAL A 256 7.09 2.32 11.60
C VAL A 256 7.37 0.83 11.70
N PHE A 257 7.96 0.26 10.66
CA PHE A 257 8.46 -1.12 10.68
C PHE A 257 9.92 -1.12 11.14
N PRO A 258 10.31 -1.90 12.18
CA PRO A 258 11.62 -1.83 12.82
C PRO A 258 12.80 -1.65 11.85
N GLU A 259 13.37 -0.44 11.88
CA GLU A 259 14.59 0.04 11.22
C GLU A 259 14.67 -0.14 9.69
N THR A 260 13.54 -0.35 9.00
CA THR A 260 13.59 -0.72 7.57
C THR A 260 12.59 0.00 6.67
N VAL A 261 11.40 0.32 7.16
CA VAL A 261 10.37 1.00 6.36
C VAL A 261 9.54 1.90 7.28
N ARG A 262 9.37 3.15 6.87
CA ARG A 262 8.30 4.01 7.36
C ARG A 262 7.27 4.16 6.24
N LEU A 263 5.99 3.95 6.55
CA LEU A 263 4.88 4.16 5.64
C LEU A 263 4.06 5.32 6.19
N ASP A 264 3.96 6.40 5.42
CA ASP A 264 3.11 7.53 5.76
C ASP A 264 1.99 7.59 4.72
N PHE A 265 0.76 7.51 5.20
CA PHE A 265 -0.44 7.58 4.38
C PHE A 265 -1.11 8.94 4.61
N ASN A 266 -1.22 9.75 3.56
CA ASN A 266 -2.02 10.98 3.61
C ASN A 266 -3.51 10.61 3.60
N LEU A 267 -4.25 11.14 4.58
CA LEU A 267 -5.68 10.93 4.76
C LEU A 267 -6.53 12.09 4.19
N GLU A 268 -5.91 13.03 3.49
CA GLU A 268 -6.63 14.11 2.78
C GLU A 268 -7.13 13.63 1.43
N CYS A 269 -8.37 14.02 1.10
CA CYS A 269 -8.91 13.83 -0.22
C CYS A 269 -8.29 14.84 -1.20
N PRO A 270 -7.68 14.39 -2.30
CA PRO A 270 -7.01 15.28 -3.25
C PRO A 270 -7.97 16.08 -4.14
N ILE A 271 -9.28 15.97 -3.92
CA ILE A 271 -10.32 16.72 -4.65
C ILE A 271 -10.82 17.88 -3.79
N CYS A 272 -11.30 17.60 -2.56
CA CYS A 272 -11.79 18.65 -1.66
C CYS A 272 -10.72 19.22 -0.72
N LEU A 273 -9.54 18.59 -0.66
CA LEU A 273 -8.40 18.98 0.20
C LEU A 273 -8.69 18.94 1.71
N GLU A 274 -9.78 18.28 2.10
CA GLU A 274 -10.13 18.00 3.50
C GLU A 274 -9.80 16.56 3.87
N VAL A 275 -9.89 16.22 5.17
CA VAL A 275 -9.85 14.84 5.65
C VAL A 275 -10.88 13.98 4.90
N VAL A 276 -10.46 12.79 4.49
CA VAL A 276 -11.32 11.92 3.69
C VAL A 276 -12.60 11.51 4.43
N PHE A 277 -13.75 11.76 3.82
CA PHE A 277 -15.08 11.38 4.34
C PHE A 277 -15.71 10.26 3.51
N ASP A 278 -16.29 9.24 4.16
CA ASP A 278 -16.71 7.98 3.52
C ASP A 278 -15.61 7.44 2.57
N PRO A 279 -14.40 7.14 3.08
CA PRO A 279 -13.21 6.88 2.27
C PRO A 279 -13.36 5.71 1.29
N VAL A 280 -12.98 5.96 0.05
CA VAL A 280 -12.92 4.99 -1.04
C VAL A 280 -11.52 4.96 -1.60
N ALA A 281 -10.89 3.78 -1.61
CA ALA A 281 -9.70 3.52 -2.41
C ALA A 281 -10.11 2.96 -3.78
N LEU A 282 -9.63 3.58 -4.87
CA LEU A 282 -9.74 3.01 -6.20
C LEU A 282 -8.79 1.82 -6.36
N GLY A 283 -8.94 1.02 -7.42
CA GLY A 283 -8.06 -0.12 -7.71
C GLY A 283 -6.56 0.23 -7.69
N CYS A 284 -6.21 1.44 -8.14
CA CYS A 284 -4.86 1.99 -8.11
C CYS A 284 -4.34 2.40 -6.73
N GLY A 285 -5.13 2.24 -5.67
CA GLY A 285 -4.75 2.53 -4.30
C GLY A 285 -4.96 3.98 -3.84
N HIS A 286 -5.20 4.91 -4.76
CA HIS A 286 -5.54 6.30 -4.43
C HIS A 286 -6.88 6.42 -3.71
N ILE A 287 -6.92 7.28 -2.69
CA ILE A 287 -8.04 7.44 -1.76
C ILE A 287 -8.73 8.77 -1.97
N PHE A 288 -10.07 8.75 -1.88
CA PHE A 288 -10.93 9.91 -2.07
C PHE A 288 -12.14 9.82 -1.15
N CYS A 289 -12.83 10.95 -0.95
CA CYS A 289 -14.19 10.93 -0.43
C CYS A 289 -15.12 10.22 -1.43
N ARG A 290 -16.13 9.51 -0.93
CA ARG A 290 -17.12 8.84 -1.79
C ARG A 290 -17.77 9.81 -2.78
N SER A 291 -18.26 10.95 -2.30
CA SER A 291 -18.90 11.99 -3.13
C SER A 291 -17.96 12.51 -4.20
N CYS A 292 -16.74 12.88 -3.81
CA CYS A 292 -15.72 13.43 -4.70
C CYS A 292 -15.36 12.46 -5.84
N VAL A 293 -15.15 11.18 -5.54
CA VAL A 293 -14.77 10.20 -6.57
C VAL A 293 -15.94 9.83 -7.49
N CYS A 294 -17.17 9.85 -6.97
CA CYS A 294 -18.38 9.66 -7.78
C CYS A 294 -18.57 10.84 -8.74
N ALA A 295 -18.47 12.08 -8.24
CA ALA A 295 -18.55 13.29 -9.06
C ALA A 295 -17.48 13.31 -10.16
N ALA A 296 -16.24 12.91 -9.85
CA ALA A 296 -15.16 12.80 -10.84
C ALA A 296 -15.43 11.80 -11.96
N ALA A 297 -16.28 10.79 -11.72
CA ALA A 297 -16.75 9.85 -12.73
C ALA A 297 -18.12 10.23 -13.32
N SER A 298 -18.65 11.42 -13.02
CA SER A 298 -20.01 11.83 -13.40
C SER A 298 -21.09 10.83 -12.95
N VAL A 299 -20.87 10.21 -11.79
CA VAL A 299 -21.79 9.26 -11.16
C VAL A 299 -22.47 9.96 -9.99
N PRO A 300 -23.81 9.91 -9.88
CA PRO A 300 -24.49 10.42 -8.71
C PRO A 300 -24.03 9.69 -7.44
N ALA A 301 -23.74 10.43 -6.36
CA ALA A 301 -23.14 9.87 -5.15
C ALA A 301 -24.01 8.77 -4.53
N PHE A 302 -25.34 8.88 -4.66
CA PHE A 302 -26.29 7.88 -4.15
C PHE A 302 -26.22 6.54 -4.91
N GLN A 303 -25.87 6.52 -6.20
CA GLN A 303 -25.64 5.28 -6.97
C GLN A 303 -24.32 4.62 -6.56
N GLY A 304 -23.33 5.44 -6.20
CA GLY A 304 -22.05 5.01 -5.65
C GLY A 304 -21.01 4.62 -6.71
N VAL A 305 -19.76 4.49 -6.27
CA VAL A 305 -18.56 4.44 -7.12
C VAL A 305 -18.57 3.33 -8.19
N LYS A 306 -19.32 2.24 -7.94
CA LYS A 306 -19.38 1.08 -8.85
C LYS A 306 -20.28 1.30 -10.07
N ALA A 307 -21.09 2.37 -10.11
CA ALA A 307 -21.86 2.76 -11.28
C ALA A 307 -21.01 3.48 -12.35
N ALA A 308 -19.74 3.77 -12.05
CA ALA A 308 -18.81 4.35 -13.00
C ALA A 308 -18.58 3.46 -14.23
N ARG A 309 -18.33 4.09 -15.36
CA ARG A 309 -18.06 3.44 -16.64
C ARG A 309 -16.64 2.85 -16.62
N ARG A 310 -16.42 1.81 -17.43
CA ARG A 310 -15.08 1.17 -17.54
C ARG A 310 -13.98 2.14 -18.00
N GLY A 311 -14.36 3.17 -18.76
CA GLY A 311 -13.45 4.20 -19.27
C GLY A 311 -13.07 5.26 -18.25
N ASP A 312 -13.75 5.33 -17.10
CA ASP A 312 -13.47 6.35 -16.09
C ASP A 312 -12.10 6.12 -15.45
N LYS A 313 -11.38 7.23 -15.26
CA LYS A 313 -9.96 7.22 -14.91
C LYS A 313 -9.76 7.78 -13.51
N CYS A 314 -8.76 7.26 -12.80
CA CYS A 314 -8.35 7.84 -11.52
C CYS A 314 -8.02 9.34 -11.69
N PRO A 315 -8.54 10.25 -10.85
CA PRO A 315 -8.19 11.67 -10.88
C PRO A 315 -6.70 11.97 -10.68
N ILE A 316 -5.97 11.07 -9.99
CA ILE A 316 -4.54 11.25 -9.69
C ILE A 316 -3.66 10.62 -10.77
N CYS A 317 -3.72 9.31 -10.95
CA CYS A 317 -2.80 8.61 -11.87
C CYS A 317 -3.36 8.36 -13.27
N ARG A 318 -4.61 8.75 -13.54
CA ARG A 318 -5.29 8.57 -14.83
C ARG A 318 -5.42 7.11 -15.31
N GLN A 319 -5.15 6.13 -14.45
CA GLN A 319 -5.33 4.72 -14.76
C GLN A 319 -6.82 4.41 -14.96
N SER A 320 -7.15 3.70 -16.03
CA SER A 320 -8.52 3.30 -16.39
C SER A 320 -8.93 2.00 -15.69
N GLY A 321 -10.24 1.75 -15.57
CA GLY A 321 -10.78 0.50 -15.00
C GLY A 321 -10.64 0.38 -13.48
N VAL A 322 -10.09 1.39 -12.81
CA VAL A 322 -9.83 1.38 -11.36
C VAL A 322 -11.09 1.48 -10.49
N TYR A 323 -12.20 1.93 -11.06
CA TYR A 323 -13.49 2.04 -10.35
C TYR A 323 -14.14 0.67 -10.08
N ILE A 324 -13.90 -0.31 -10.95
CA ILE A 324 -14.50 -1.66 -10.86
C ILE A 324 -14.02 -2.39 -9.60
N THR A 325 -12.76 -2.18 -9.24
CA THR A 325 -12.10 -2.80 -8.08
C THR A 325 -12.03 -1.87 -6.87
N ALA A 326 -12.76 -0.75 -6.88
CA ALA A 326 -12.80 0.19 -5.76
C ALA A 326 -13.29 -0.48 -4.46
N MET A 327 -12.67 -0.10 -3.35
CA MET A 327 -12.96 -0.61 -2.02
C MET A 327 -13.25 0.53 -1.04
N TYR A 328 -14.31 0.33 -0.24
CA TYR A 328 -14.60 1.18 0.91
C TYR A 328 -13.63 0.84 2.05
N LEU A 329 -13.12 1.88 2.70
CA LEU A 329 -12.19 1.80 3.84
C LEU A 329 -12.99 2.00 5.15
N ASP A 330 -13.71 0.95 5.55
CA ASP A 330 -14.66 1.01 6.65
C ASP A 330 -13.99 1.24 8.01
N GLU A 331 -12.80 0.67 8.24
CA GLU A 331 -12.05 0.88 9.49
C GLU A 331 -11.51 2.30 9.55
N LEU A 332 -11.03 2.82 8.42
CA LEU A 332 -10.60 4.21 8.31
C LEU A 332 -11.77 5.16 8.59
N ALA A 333 -12.96 4.88 8.04
CA ALA A 333 -14.15 5.67 8.31
C ALA A 333 -14.52 5.70 9.80
N VAL A 334 -14.44 4.55 10.48
CA VAL A 334 -14.65 4.46 11.93
C VAL A 334 -13.59 5.23 12.70
N MET A 335 -12.31 5.12 12.30
CA MET A 335 -11.21 5.83 12.94
C MET A 335 -11.40 7.35 12.84
N ILE A 336 -11.69 7.87 11.64
CA ILE A 336 -11.92 9.30 11.41
C ILE A 336 -13.11 9.80 12.22
N LYS A 337 -14.21 9.03 12.27
CA LYS A 337 -15.37 9.37 13.10
C LYS A 337 -15.02 9.54 14.58
N ILE A 338 -14.16 8.68 15.12
CA ILE A 338 -13.78 8.69 16.54
C ILE A 338 -12.74 9.79 16.83
N ARG A 339 -11.79 9.99 15.91
CA ARG A 339 -10.65 10.90 16.12
C ARG A 339 -10.95 12.36 15.72
N CYS A 340 -11.91 12.57 14.83
CA CYS A 340 -12.32 13.89 14.33
C CYS A 340 -13.84 14.04 14.46
N GLU A 341 -14.39 13.88 15.66
CA GLU A 341 -15.84 13.77 15.89
C GLU A 341 -16.63 14.99 15.40
N GLU A 342 -16.16 16.20 15.73
CA GLU A 342 -16.82 17.45 15.34
C GLU A 342 -16.85 17.62 13.81
N TYR A 343 -15.69 17.55 13.17
CA TYR A 343 -15.55 17.57 11.71
C TYR A 343 -16.45 16.50 11.05
N PHE A 344 -16.41 15.26 11.54
CA PHE A 344 -17.19 14.17 10.97
C PHE A 344 -18.70 14.43 11.08
N HIS A 345 -19.16 15.00 12.20
CA HIS A 345 -20.57 15.31 12.42
C HIS A 345 -21.05 16.39 11.46
N GLU A 346 -20.33 17.51 11.36
CA GLU A 346 -20.63 18.60 10.43
C GLU A 346 -20.63 18.09 8.99
N ARG A 347 -19.53 17.44 8.56
CA ARG A 347 -19.39 16.94 7.20
C ARG A 347 -20.47 15.93 6.82
N LYS A 348 -20.92 15.11 7.76
CA LYS A 348 -22.02 14.14 7.54
C LYS A 348 -23.35 14.84 7.27
N LEU A 349 -23.64 15.96 7.93
CA LEU A 349 -24.86 16.72 7.69
C LEU A 349 -24.85 17.34 6.29
N GLU A 350 -23.75 18.00 5.93
CA GLU A 350 -23.55 18.59 4.59
C GLU A 350 -23.70 17.54 3.47
N GLU A 351 -22.98 16.41 3.60
CA GLU A 351 -23.01 15.32 2.62
C GLU A 351 -24.41 14.69 2.50
N ARG A 352 -25.15 14.60 3.61
CA ARG A 352 -26.53 14.08 3.58
C ARG A 352 -27.45 15.03 2.83
N GLU A 353 -27.38 16.32 3.11
CA GLU A 353 -28.20 17.33 2.43
C GLU A 353 -27.89 17.35 0.93
N ALA A 354 -26.61 17.40 0.56
CA ALA A 354 -26.16 17.38 -0.83
C ALA A 354 -26.66 16.13 -1.59
N ARG A 355 -26.56 14.94 -0.98
CA ARG A 355 -27.05 13.68 -1.59
C ARG A 355 -28.56 13.64 -1.76
N LEU A 356 -29.31 14.18 -0.81
CA LEU A 356 -30.79 14.25 -0.91
C LEU A 356 -31.21 15.20 -2.03
N LYS A 357 -30.56 16.36 -2.13
CA LYS A 357 -30.79 17.32 -3.21
C LYS A 357 -30.46 16.72 -4.58
N GLU A 358 -29.28 16.13 -4.72
CA GLU A 358 -28.85 15.47 -5.96
C GLU A 358 -29.82 14.35 -6.39
N ALA A 359 -30.25 13.50 -5.45
CA ALA A 359 -31.19 12.42 -5.73
C ALA A 359 -32.54 12.97 -6.20
N LYS A 360 -33.06 14.02 -5.55
CA LYS A 360 -34.31 14.67 -5.94
C LYS A 360 -34.22 15.21 -7.38
N GLU A 361 -33.19 15.99 -7.68
CA GLU A 361 -32.99 16.56 -9.02
C GLU A 361 -32.79 15.48 -10.09
N TYR A 362 -32.11 14.38 -9.76
CA TYR A 362 -31.94 13.25 -10.66
C TYR A 362 -33.29 12.61 -11.01
N TRP A 363 -34.10 12.27 -10.01
CA TRP A 363 -35.39 11.62 -10.25
C TRP A 363 -36.41 12.53 -10.92
N GLU A 364 -36.36 13.85 -10.66
CA GLU A 364 -37.17 14.83 -11.38
C GLU A 364 -36.80 14.85 -12.87
N ARG A 365 -35.51 14.86 -13.23
CA ARG A 365 -35.07 14.79 -14.63
C ARG A 365 -35.48 13.48 -15.31
N GLU A 366 -35.30 12.35 -14.64
CA GLU A 366 -35.71 11.04 -15.17
C GLU A 366 -37.23 10.97 -15.37
N ALA A 367 -38.02 11.52 -14.44
CA ALA A 367 -39.48 11.57 -14.59
C ALA A 367 -39.91 12.41 -15.81
N VAL A 368 -39.29 13.58 -16.01
CA VAL A 368 -39.55 14.41 -17.20
C VAL A 368 -39.17 13.69 -18.49
N ALA A 369 -37.99 13.06 -18.53
CA ALA A 369 -37.55 12.29 -19.69
C ALA A 369 -38.48 11.10 -19.99
N MET A 370 -38.98 10.39 -18.98
CA MET A 370 -39.94 9.31 -19.14
C MET A 370 -41.32 9.80 -19.63
N MET A 371 -41.72 11.02 -19.28
CA MET A 371 -42.96 11.63 -19.75
C MET A 371 -42.86 12.20 -21.18
N GLY A 372 -41.65 12.24 -21.77
CA GLY A 372 -41.43 12.63 -23.16
C GLY A 372 -41.56 14.14 -23.44
N PHE A 373 -41.32 14.98 -22.43
CA PHE A 373 -41.26 16.44 -22.57
C PHE A 373 -39.90 16.95 -23.02
#